data_AF-A0AB38I2A3-F1
#
_entry.id   AF-A0AB38I2A3-F1
#
_cell.length_a   1.000
_cell.length_b   1.000
_cell.length_c   1.000
_cell.angle_alpha   90.00
_cell.angle_beta   90.00
_cell.angle_gamma   90.00
#
_symmetry.space_group_name_H-M   'P 1'
#
loop_
_entity.id
_entity.type
_entity.pdbx_description
1 polymer ?
#
loop_
_entity_poly.entity_id
_entity_poly.type
_entity_poly.pdbx_seq_one_letter_code
_entity_poly.pdbx_strand_id
1 'polypeptide(L)'
;MRNTMAAGLAAMIAMYFLGGMSARHEIFPWSQLSALRKMVGGEKAAAPSRYTFDDKERLVGDESKTPVTCPTQTDRTAVLLILGQSNAANDSGQRYRSNYGARVVNAFDKRCFIAASPLLGSTDTKGEYRTLLGNNLIASGQNDSVILAPLACSGSEVARWATGGDLNPVLVDTMKKLQGSDYRITSVLWVQGEKDLVIGTTAEAYQEHFMSMVDTLRQHGVEAPVYISIASKCLEPSNGGFKEHIPDNAIVRAQLALSKSGHGIREGVNSDALLDGEDRYDDCHIGGTGAENVSRAWLNLLRGDRRLETLR
;
A
#
# COMPACT_ATOMS: atom_id res chain seq x y z
N MET A 1 -30.72 -52.40 -21.34
CA MET A 1 -30.52 -50.99 -21.76
C MET A 1 -30.39 -50.01 -20.59
N ARG A 2 -31.19 -50.12 -19.51
CA ARG A 2 -31.10 -49.20 -18.37
C ARG A 2 -29.77 -49.31 -17.57
N ASN A 3 -29.26 -50.53 -17.39
CA ASN A 3 -28.00 -50.76 -16.65
C ASN A 3 -26.75 -50.33 -17.43
N THR A 4 -26.77 -50.43 -18.76
CA THR A 4 -25.65 -49.99 -19.62
C THR A 4 -25.56 -48.47 -19.71
N MET A 5 -26.71 -47.76 -19.69
CA MET A 5 -26.73 -46.30 -19.62
C MET A 5 -26.26 -45.76 -18.26
N ALA A 6 -26.65 -46.42 -17.16
CA ALA A 6 -26.20 -46.03 -15.82
C ALA A 6 -24.68 -46.23 -15.64
N ALA A 7 -24.13 -47.34 -16.15
CA ALA A 7 -22.68 -47.58 -16.14
C ALA A 7 -21.91 -46.55 -16.99
N GLY A 8 -22.45 -46.16 -18.16
CA GLY A 8 -21.86 -45.13 -19.01
C GLY A 8 -21.83 -43.75 -18.35
N LEU A 9 -22.93 -43.36 -17.68
CA LEU A 9 -23.00 -42.08 -16.97
C LEU A 9 -22.03 -42.04 -15.77
N ALA A 10 -21.94 -43.13 -14.99
CA ALA A 10 -21.01 -43.23 -13.87
C ALA A 10 -19.54 -43.13 -14.34
N ALA A 11 -19.20 -43.76 -15.47
CA ALA A 11 -17.87 -43.66 -16.06
C ALA A 11 -17.53 -42.22 -16.49
N MET A 12 -18.46 -41.48 -17.10
CA MET A 12 -18.24 -40.08 -17.47
C MET A 12 -18.03 -39.17 -16.25
N ILE A 13 -18.81 -39.36 -15.19
CA ILE A 13 -18.65 -38.61 -13.94
C ILE A 13 -17.29 -38.90 -13.32
N ALA A 14 -16.89 -40.17 -13.22
CA ALA A 14 -15.59 -40.56 -12.70
C ALA A 14 -14.43 -39.94 -13.51
N MET A 15 -14.52 -39.96 -14.85
CA MET A 15 -13.52 -39.33 -15.72
C MET A 15 -13.45 -37.81 -15.53
N TYR A 16 -14.59 -37.14 -15.36
CA TYR A 16 -14.64 -35.70 -15.10
C TYR A 16 -13.97 -35.33 -13.75
N PHE A 17 -14.29 -36.08 -12.69
CA PHE A 17 -13.65 -35.87 -11.37
C PHE A 17 -12.17 -36.21 -11.38
N LEU A 18 -11.77 -37.32 -12.01
CA LEU A 18 -10.37 -37.69 -12.19
C LEU A 18 -9.60 -36.62 -12.99
N GLY A 19 -10.21 -36.05 -14.04
CA GLY A 19 -9.63 -34.95 -14.81
C GLY A 19 -9.47 -33.68 -13.97
N GLY A 20 -10.48 -33.29 -13.19
CA GLY A 20 -10.42 -32.13 -12.29
C GLY A 20 -9.36 -32.29 -11.18
N MET A 21 -9.26 -33.49 -10.60
CA MET A 21 -8.24 -33.82 -9.60
C MET A 21 -6.84 -33.86 -10.21
N SER A 22 -6.70 -34.43 -11.42
CA SER A 22 -5.43 -34.45 -12.16
C SER A 22 -4.95 -33.04 -12.49
N ALA A 23 -5.86 -32.13 -12.85
CA ALA A 23 -5.53 -30.72 -13.07
C ALA A 23 -5.14 -29.98 -11.77
N ARG A 24 -5.85 -30.24 -10.67
CA ARG A 24 -5.60 -29.58 -9.37
C ARG A 24 -4.29 -30.03 -8.71
N HIS A 25 -3.89 -31.28 -8.90
CA HIS A 25 -2.73 -31.89 -8.24
C HIS A 25 -1.58 -32.23 -9.20
N GLU A 26 -1.62 -31.72 -10.44
CA GLU A 26 -0.60 -31.95 -11.46
C GLU A 26 -0.29 -33.43 -11.75
N ILE A 27 -1.27 -34.30 -11.56
CA ILE A 27 -1.13 -35.75 -11.75
C ILE A 27 -1.12 -36.06 -13.25
N PHE A 28 -0.30 -37.03 -13.67
CA PHE A 28 -0.31 -37.56 -15.03
C PHE A 28 -1.75 -37.83 -15.54
N PRO A 29 -2.13 -37.40 -16.76
CA PRO A 29 -1.28 -36.80 -17.81
C PRO A 29 -1.37 -35.25 -17.89
N TRP A 30 -1.83 -34.54 -16.86
CA TRP A 30 -2.12 -33.10 -16.95
C TRP A 30 -0.92 -32.25 -17.36
N SER A 31 0.27 -32.53 -16.82
CA SER A 31 1.49 -31.79 -17.18
C SER A 31 1.84 -31.94 -18.66
N GLN A 32 1.63 -33.12 -19.25
CA GLN A 32 1.88 -33.36 -20.67
C GLN A 32 0.79 -32.74 -21.55
N LEU A 33 -0.47 -32.84 -21.15
CA LEU A 33 -1.59 -32.22 -21.87
C LEU A 33 -1.52 -30.69 -21.83
N SER A 34 -1.12 -30.10 -20.71
CA SER A 34 -0.93 -28.65 -20.58
C SER A 34 0.28 -28.16 -21.39
N ALA A 35 1.39 -28.90 -21.38
CA ALA A 35 2.54 -28.61 -22.24
C ALA A 35 2.19 -28.73 -23.74
N LEU A 36 1.46 -29.78 -24.14
CA LEU A 36 0.97 -29.95 -25.50
C LEU A 36 0.00 -28.81 -25.90
N ARG A 37 -0.89 -28.40 -24.98
CA ARG A 37 -1.81 -27.27 -25.19
C ARG A 37 -1.05 -25.96 -25.39
N LYS A 38 0.02 -25.72 -24.62
CA LYS A 38 0.89 -24.55 -24.80
C LYS A 38 1.63 -24.59 -26.15
N MET A 39 2.10 -25.76 -26.58
CA MET A 39 2.78 -25.93 -27.88
C MET A 39 1.85 -25.79 -29.08
N VAL A 40 0.64 -26.37 -29.02
CA VAL A 40 -0.29 -26.44 -30.16
C VAL A 40 -1.23 -25.23 -30.22
N GLY A 41 -1.65 -24.71 -29.07
CA GLY A 41 -2.62 -23.60 -28.99
C GLY A 41 -1.99 -22.20 -28.96
N GLY A 42 -0.67 -22.11 -28.79
CA GLY A 42 0.00 -20.87 -28.38
C GLY A 42 -0.46 -20.43 -26.99
N GLU A 43 0.37 -19.69 -26.26
CA GLU A 43 -0.16 -18.92 -25.13
C GLU A 43 -1.05 -17.83 -25.71
N LYS A 44 -2.37 -17.96 -25.52
CA LYS A 44 -3.31 -16.88 -25.80
C LYS A 44 -2.80 -15.67 -25.02
N ALA A 45 -2.33 -14.64 -25.72
CA ALA A 45 -1.87 -13.41 -25.10
C ALA A 45 -2.93 -12.97 -24.09
N ALA A 46 -2.51 -12.67 -22.86
CA ALA A 46 -3.41 -12.20 -21.84
C ALA A 46 -4.22 -11.03 -22.39
N ALA A 47 -5.52 -10.99 -22.12
CA ALA A 47 -6.34 -9.86 -22.52
C ALA A 47 -5.68 -8.57 -22.00
N PRO A 48 -5.64 -7.48 -22.79
CA PRO A 48 -5.00 -6.25 -22.36
C PRO A 48 -5.63 -5.77 -21.04
N SER A 49 -4.78 -5.48 -20.06
CA SER A 49 -5.20 -4.93 -18.78
C SER A 49 -5.35 -3.42 -18.92
N ARG A 50 -6.37 -2.84 -18.29
CA ARG A 50 -6.51 -1.38 -18.14
C ARG A 50 -5.44 -0.75 -17.25
N TYR A 51 -4.67 -1.58 -16.55
CA TYR A 51 -3.62 -1.18 -15.63
C TYR A 51 -2.25 -1.37 -16.27
N THR A 52 -1.38 -0.38 -16.09
CA THR A 52 0.05 -0.45 -16.46
C THR A 52 0.90 -0.42 -15.20
N PHE A 53 1.92 -1.29 -15.15
CA PHE A 53 2.84 -1.38 -14.03
C PHE A 53 4.29 -1.11 -14.48
N ASP A 54 5.12 -0.61 -13.58
CA ASP A 54 6.56 -0.52 -13.80
C ASP A 54 7.29 -1.80 -13.36
N ASP A 55 8.63 -1.78 -13.46
CA ASP A 55 9.52 -2.88 -13.07
C ASP A 55 9.53 -3.16 -11.55
N LYS A 56 8.95 -2.25 -10.76
CA LYS A 56 8.74 -2.40 -9.31
C LYS A 56 7.29 -2.77 -8.97
N GLU A 57 6.52 -3.18 -9.98
CA GLU A 57 5.11 -3.58 -9.88
C GLU A 57 4.19 -2.46 -9.36
N ARG A 58 4.64 -1.20 -9.41
CA ARG A 58 3.80 -0.08 -9.02
C ARG A 58 2.81 0.22 -10.13
N LEU A 59 1.57 0.52 -9.76
CA LEU A 59 0.57 0.99 -10.69
C LEU A 59 0.97 2.38 -11.21
N VAL A 60 1.35 2.46 -12.48
CA VAL A 60 1.77 3.71 -13.15
C VAL A 60 0.76 4.21 -14.17
N GLY A 61 -0.22 3.38 -14.53
CA GLY A 61 -1.31 3.77 -15.43
C GLY A 61 -2.61 3.03 -15.09
N ASP A 62 -3.72 3.77 -15.19
CA ASP A 62 -5.09 3.24 -15.14
C ASP A 62 -5.94 4.11 -16.07
N GLU A 63 -6.53 3.49 -17.11
CA GLU A 63 -7.34 4.18 -18.13
C GLU A 63 -8.57 4.91 -17.56
N SER A 64 -9.02 4.57 -16.35
CA SER A 64 -10.16 5.21 -15.67
C SER A 64 -9.80 6.50 -14.94
N LYS A 65 -8.51 6.87 -14.87
CA LYS A 65 -8.06 8.06 -14.15
C LYS A 65 -8.53 9.33 -14.84
N THR A 66 -9.05 10.28 -14.07
CA THR A 66 -9.45 11.60 -14.56
C THR A 66 -8.33 12.61 -14.36
N PRO A 67 -7.58 13.00 -15.41
CA PRO A 67 -6.52 13.99 -15.31
C PRO A 67 -7.10 15.37 -15.02
N VAL A 68 -6.39 16.16 -14.21
CA VAL A 68 -6.72 17.55 -13.87
C VAL A 68 -5.45 18.37 -13.81
N THR A 69 -5.59 19.70 -13.93
CA THR A 69 -4.50 20.61 -13.62
C THR A 69 -4.07 20.41 -12.16
N CYS A 70 -2.76 20.26 -11.94
CA CYS A 70 -2.21 20.16 -10.60
C CYS A 70 -2.55 21.41 -9.78
N PRO A 71 -3.23 21.29 -8.62
CA PRO A 71 -3.57 22.45 -7.79
C PRO A 71 -2.32 23.19 -7.33
N THR A 72 -2.33 24.52 -7.38
CA THR A 72 -1.25 25.33 -6.78
C THR A 72 -1.21 25.09 -5.28
N GLN A 73 -0.01 24.86 -4.74
CA GLN A 73 0.18 24.73 -3.30
C GLN A 73 0.05 26.09 -2.61
N THR A 74 -0.78 26.13 -1.56
CA THR A 74 -0.88 27.25 -0.62
C THR A 74 -0.55 26.76 0.79
N ASP A 75 -0.55 27.64 1.78
CA ASP A 75 -0.36 27.26 3.20
C ASP A 75 -1.49 26.34 3.72
N ARG A 76 -2.64 26.34 3.03
CA ARG A 76 -3.78 25.45 3.33
C ARG A 76 -3.79 24.19 2.46
N THR A 77 -2.77 23.93 1.65
CA THR A 77 -2.62 22.68 0.91
C THR A 77 -1.85 21.64 1.72
N ALA A 78 -2.39 20.44 1.85
CA ALA A 78 -1.65 19.30 2.38
C ALA A 78 -1.00 18.55 1.22
N VAL A 79 0.31 18.29 1.30
CA VAL A 79 1.05 17.46 0.36
C VAL A 79 1.59 16.25 1.13
N LEU A 80 0.93 15.12 0.95
CA LEU A 80 1.19 13.89 1.71
C LEU A 80 2.05 12.95 0.87
N LEU A 81 3.31 12.80 1.26
CA LEU A 81 4.16 11.71 0.75
C LEU A 81 3.83 10.45 1.55
N ILE A 82 3.27 9.44 0.90
CA ILE A 82 2.81 8.21 1.56
C ILE A 82 3.78 7.09 1.24
N LEU A 83 4.45 6.55 2.26
CA LEU A 83 5.50 5.56 2.14
C LEU A 83 5.18 4.29 2.93
N GLY A 84 5.74 3.17 2.50
CA GLY A 84 5.70 1.90 3.23
C GLY A 84 5.27 0.71 2.39
N GLN A 85 4.57 -0.24 3.01
CA GLN A 85 4.19 -1.51 2.36
C GLN A 85 2.70 -1.60 2.02
N SER A 86 2.12 -2.82 2.00
CA SER A 86 0.76 -3.08 1.53
C SER A 86 -0.31 -2.22 2.23
N ASN A 87 -0.25 -2.09 3.56
CA ASN A 87 -1.16 -1.22 4.33
C ASN A 87 -0.94 0.29 4.08
N ALA A 88 0.08 0.68 3.32
CA ALA A 88 0.26 2.03 2.79
C ALA A 88 -0.10 2.13 1.29
N ALA A 89 -0.09 1.01 0.56
CA ALA A 89 -0.35 0.86 -0.86
C ALA A 89 -1.84 0.65 -1.15
N ASN A 90 -2.16 0.09 -2.34
CA ASN A 90 -3.52 -0.16 -2.78
C ASN A 90 -4.08 -1.51 -2.34
N ASP A 91 -3.66 -2.04 -1.18
CA ASP A 91 -4.09 -3.35 -0.70
C ASP A 91 -5.32 -3.31 0.21
N SER A 92 -5.87 -2.13 0.54
CA SER A 92 -7.05 -2.06 1.41
C SER A 92 -8.29 -2.63 0.71
N GLY A 93 -9.20 -3.21 1.50
CA GLY A 93 -10.40 -3.89 0.99
C GLY A 93 -11.43 -2.95 0.36
N GLN A 94 -11.41 -1.67 0.73
CA GLN A 94 -12.39 -0.68 0.29
C GLN A 94 -11.79 0.38 -0.63
N ARG A 95 -12.48 0.64 -1.75
CA ARG A 95 -12.15 1.71 -2.70
C ARG A 95 -12.87 3.00 -2.33
N TYR A 96 -12.18 4.12 -2.54
CA TYR A 96 -12.70 5.46 -2.30
C TYR A 96 -12.47 6.36 -3.52
N ARG A 97 -13.18 7.48 -3.54
CA ARG A 97 -12.98 8.57 -4.49
C ARG A 97 -13.11 9.91 -3.79
N SER A 98 -12.52 10.94 -4.39
CA SER A 98 -12.67 12.31 -3.94
C SER A 98 -14.14 12.72 -3.98
N ASN A 99 -14.67 13.15 -2.82
CA ASN A 99 -15.97 13.79 -2.70
C ASN A 99 -15.91 15.29 -3.07
N TYR A 100 -14.70 15.79 -3.30
CA TYR A 100 -14.41 17.21 -3.53
C TYR A 100 -13.70 17.45 -4.88
N GLY A 101 -13.83 16.50 -5.82
CA GLY A 101 -13.22 16.58 -7.15
C GLY A 101 -11.73 16.87 -7.10
N ALA A 102 -11.29 17.87 -7.87
CA ALA A 102 -9.89 18.28 -8.00
C ALA A 102 -9.27 18.91 -6.73
N ARG A 103 -10.02 19.02 -5.61
CA ARG A 103 -9.45 19.42 -4.31
C ARG A 103 -8.74 18.27 -3.58
N VAL A 104 -8.97 17.03 -3.99
CA VAL A 104 -8.19 15.87 -3.51
C VAL A 104 -7.67 15.15 -4.74
N VAL A 105 -6.36 15.21 -4.96
CA VAL A 105 -5.73 14.67 -6.16
C VAL A 105 -4.64 13.66 -5.83
N ASN A 106 -4.47 12.71 -6.73
CA ASN A 106 -3.31 11.82 -6.78
C ASN A 106 -2.26 12.47 -7.69
N ALA A 107 -1.14 12.88 -7.12
CA ALA A 107 0.02 13.35 -7.88
C ALA A 107 0.92 12.17 -8.22
N PHE A 108 1.19 11.98 -9.51
CA PHE A 108 2.08 10.93 -10.00
C PHE A 108 2.73 11.39 -11.30
N ASP A 109 4.04 11.23 -11.39
CA ASP A 109 4.84 11.55 -12.58
C ASP A 109 4.56 12.95 -13.16
N LYS A 110 4.62 13.97 -12.27
CA LYS A 110 4.37 15.40 -12.57
C LYS A 110 2.96 15.71 -13.10
N ARG A 111 2.02 14.76 -13.00
CA ARG A 111 0.61 14.92 -13.38
C ARG A 111 -0.27 14.73 -12.16
N CYS A 112 -1.48 15.30 -12.22
CA CYS A 112 -2.47 15.16 -11.17
C CYS A 112 -3.76 14.55 -11.72
N PHE A 113 -4.37 13.69 -10.92
CA PHE A 113 -5.61 13.02 -11.22
C PHE A 113 -6.57 13.22 -10.06
N ILE A 114 -7.88 13.35 -10.31
CA ILE A 114 -8.86 13.31 -9.21
C ILE A 114 -8.63 12.01 -8.43
N ALA A 115 -8.44 12.10 -7.11
CA ALA A 115 -8.12 10.95 -6.30
C ALA A 115 -9.27 9.93 -6.36
N ALA A 116 -8.94 8.72 -6.78
CA ALA A 116 -9.83 7.57 -6.84
C ALA A 116 -8.98 6.30 -6.79
N SER A 117 -9.34 5.36 -5.92
CA SER A 117 -8.59 4.13 -5.74
C SER A 117 -8.69 3.20 -6.97
N PRO A 118 -7.63 2.44 -7.31
CA PRO A 118 -6.29 2.46 -6.71
C PRO A 118 -5.52 3.71 -7.08
N LEU A 119 -4.69 4.26 -6.21
CA LEU A 119 -3.82 5.40 -6.52
C LEU A 119 -2.61 4.97 -7.35
N LEU A 120 -2.20 5.81 -8.31
CA LEU A 120 -0.95 5.64 -9.04
C LEU A 120 0.24 5.92 -8.12
N GLY A 121 1.33 5.19 -8.32
CA GLY A 121 2.58 5.30 -7.57
C GLY A 121 2.79 4.21 -6.51
N SER A 122 1.78 3.39 -6.25
CA SER A 122 1.88 2.24 -5.34
C SER A 122 1.55 0.93 -6.03
N THR A 123 1.98 -0.18 -5.43
CA THR A 123 1.62 -1.55 -5.84
C THR A 123 0.13 -1.86 -5.58
N ASP A 124 -0.31 -2.97 -6.17
CA ASP A 124 -1.69 -3.50 -6.15
C ASP A 124 -2.72 -2.59 -6.83
N THR A 125 -3.94 -3.10 -7.00
CA THR A 125 -5.05 -2.41 -7.66
C THR A 125 -6.36 -2.47 -6.88
N LYS A 126 -6.40 -2.87 -5.61
CA LYS A 126 -7.63 -2.84 -4.79
C LYS A 126 -7.95 -1.40 -4.35
N GLY A 127 -8.04 -1.15 -3.04
CA GLY A 127 -8.44 0.10 -2.42
C GLY A 127 -7.37 0.69 -1.53
N GLU A 128 -7.58 1.93 -1.07
CA GLU A 128 -6.70 2.58 -0.11
C GLU A 128 -7.45 3.66 0.67
N TYR A 129 -7.12 3.86 1.94
CA TYR A 129 -7.80 4.82 2.82
C TYR A 129 -7.22 6.26 2.73
N ARG A 130 -6.19 6.51 1.93
CA ARG A 130 -5.57 7.84 1.76
C ARG A 130 -6.49 8.80 1.02
N THR A 131 -7.27 8.32 0.05
CA THR A 131 -8.35 9.11 -0.56
C THR A 131 -9.41 9.49 0.47
N LEU A 132 -9.79 8.56 1.35
CA LEU A 132 -10.71 8.87 2.46
C LEU A 132 -10.11 9.91 3.42
N LEU A 133 -8.82 9.78 3.76
CA LEU A 133 -8.09 10.79 4.55
C LEU A 133 -8.11 12.17 3.86
N GLY A 134 -7.88 12.22 2.55
CA GLY A 134 -7.96 13.46 1.79
C GLY A 134 -9.35 14.10 1.84
N ASN A 135 -10.41 13.31 1.70
CA ASN A 135 -11.78 13.78 1.89
C ASN A 135 -11.99 14.35 3.30
N ASN A 136 -11.53 13.65 4.32
CA ASN A 136 -11.68 14.05 5.72
C ASN A 136 -10.92 15.34 6.04
N LEU A 137 -9.73 15.54 5.47
CA LEU A 137 -8.95 16.78 5.62
C LEU A 137 -9.69 17.98 5.02
N ILE A 138 -10.28 17.85 3.83
CA ILE A 138 -11.10 18.90 3.23
C ILE A 138 -12.37 19.16 4.04
N ALA A 139 -13.10 18.09 4.40
CA ALA A 139 -14.35 18.17 5.15
C ALA A 139 -14.20 18.86 6.51
N SER A 140 -13.04 18.65 7.17
CA SER A 140 -12.72 19.27 8.46
C SER A 140 -12.45 20.78 8.40
N GLY A 141 -12.36 21.36 7.19
CA GLY A 141 -12.05 22.77 6.98
C GLY A 141 -10.58 23.16 7.19
N GLN A 142 -9.70 22.18 7.46
CA GLN A 142 -8.27 22.41 7.66
C GLN A 142 -7.54 22.72 6.36
N ASN A 143 -7.95 22.08 5.28
CA ASN A 143 -7.25 22.14 4.01
C ASN A 143 -8.18 22.56 2.89
N ASP A 144 -7.64 23.36 1.98
CA ASP A 144 -8.36 23.76 0.77
C ASP A 144 -8.09 22.78 -0.37
N SER A 145 -6.92 22.15 -0.36
CA SER A 145 -6.52 21.10 -1.29
C SER A 145 -5.66 20.04 -0.59
N VAL A 146 -5.74 18.80 -1.07
CA VAL A 146 -4.91 17.68 -0.63
C VAL A 146 -4.29 17.03 -1.85
N ILE A 147 -2.97 16.94 -1.84
CA ILE A 147 -2.16 16.24 -2.84
C ILE A 147 -1.67 14.94 -2.19
N LEU A 148 -2.12 13.81 -2.74
CA LEU A 148 -1.69 12.47 -2.35
C LEU A 148 -0.60 12.00 -3.31
N ALA A 149 0.62 11.83 -2.80
CA ALA A 149 1.77 11.35 -3.56
C ALA A 149 2.23 10.02 -2.95
N PRO A 150 1.59 8.89 -3.32
CA PRO A 150 1.96 7.62 -2.75
C PRO A 150 3.13 6.99 -3.49
N LEU A 151 4.03 6.41 -2.71
CA LEU A 151 5.10 5.51 -3.10
C LEU A 151 5.11 4.42 -2.04
N ALA A 152 4.32 3.36 -2.25
CA ALA A 152 4.27 2.23 -1.33
C ALA A 152 4.34 0.91 -2.10
N CYS A 153 5.12 -0.03 -1.57
CA CYS A 153 5.45 -1.28 -2.24
C CYS A 153 5.14 -2.47 -1.32
N SER A 154 4.14 -3.26 -1.70
CA SER A 154 3.66 -4.43 -0.96
C SER A 154 4.81 -5.41 -0.69
N GLY A 155 4.87 -5.91 0.53
CA GLY A 155 5.91 -6.85 0.96
C GLY A 155 7.33 -6.27 1.04
N SER A 156 7.53 -4.95 0.98
CA SER A 156 8.85 -4.34 1.19
C SER A 156 9.24 -4.28 2.67
N GLU A 157 10.42 -4.80 3.00
CA GLU A 157 11.11 -4.50 4.25
C GLU A 157 11.80 -3.12 4.24
N VAL A 158 12.06 -2.55 5.41
CA VAL A 158 12.65 -1.22 5.59
C VAL A 158 14.03 -1.08 4.90
N ALA A 159 14.81 -2.16 4.82
CA ALA A 159 16.13 -2.17 4.19
C ALA A 159 16.07 -1.78 2.70
N ARG A 160 14.97 -2.08 2.00
CA ARG A 160 14.77 -1.69 0.59
C ARG A 160 14.66 -0.18 0.39
N TRP A 161 14.29 0.54 1.45
CA TRP A 161 14.11 2.01 1.46
C TRP A 161 15.36 2.76 1.92
N ALA A 162 16.28 2.09 2.60
CA ALA A 162 17.56 2.65 3.01
C ALA A 162 18.50 2.88 1.82
N THR A 163 19.57 3.65 2.02
CA THR A 163 20.61 3.83 0.99
C THR A 163 21.17 2.47 0.56
N GLY A 164 21.24 2.21 -0.75
CA GLY A 164 21.64 0.91 -1.32
C GLY A 164 20.46 -0.06 -1.55
N GLY A 165 19.30 0.21 -0.94
CA GLY A 165 18.06 -0.49 -1.24
C GLY A 165 17.46 -0.08 -2.59
N ASP A 166 16.68 -0.98 -3.20
CA ASP A 166 16.20 -0.80 -4.57
C ASP A 166 15.01 0.18 -4.70
N LEU A 167 14.35 0.54 -3.59
CA LEU A 167 13.28 1.54 -3.55
C LEU A 167 13.79 2.94 -3.22
N ASN A 168 15.00 3.07 -2.66
CA ASN A 168 15.59 4.36 -2.33
C ASN A 168 15.80 5.27 -3.57
N PRO A 169 16.33 4.78 -4.71
CA PRO A 169 16.38 5.59 -5.94
C PRO A 169 14.99 6.04 -6.43
N VAL A 170 13.96 5.23 -6.23
CA VAL A 170 12.58 5.54 -6.62
C VAL A 170 11.99 6.63 -5.70
N LEU A 171 12.33 6.59 -4.41
CA LEU A 171 12.02 7.65 -3.44
C LEU A 171 12.65 8.97 -3.86
N VAL A 172 13.94 8.96 -4.23
CA VAL A 172 14.65 10.14 -4.73
C VAL A 172 14.01 10.72 -5.99
N ASP A 173 13.67 9.87 -6.96
CA ASP A 173 12.96 10.31 -8.18
C ASP A 173 11.60 10.92 -7.86
N THR A 174 10.85 10.31 -6.94
CA THR A 174 9.52 10.80 -6.51
C THR A 174 9.62 12.18 -5.87
N MET A 175 10.60 12.42 -4.98
CA MET A 175 10.85 13.75 -4.39
C MET A 175 11.22 14.78 -5.45
N LYS A 176 12.13 14.45 -6.37
CA LYS A 176 12.53 15.34 -7.47
C LYS A 176 11.35 15.71 -8.37
N LYS A 177 10.45 14.76 -8.64
CA LYS A 177 9.24 15.01 -9.44
C LYS A 177 8.26 15.94 -8.73
N LEU A 178 8.05 15.76 -7.42
CA LEU A 178 7.22 16.67 -6.63
C LEU A 178 7.81 18.09 -6.58
N GLN A 179 9.11 18.20 -6.31
CA GLN A 179 9.82 19.49 -6.29
C GLN A 179 9.81 20.18 -7.66
N GLY A 180 10.01 19.42 -8.75
CA GLY A 180 9.90 19.93 -10.11
C GLY A 180 8.48 20.28 -10.54
N SER A 181 7.48 20.03 -9.70
CA SER A 181 6.09 20.47 -9.84
C SER A 181 5.73 21.53 -8.78
N ASP A 182 6.73 22.17 -8.18
CA ASP A 182 6.61 23.20 -7.14
C ASP A 182 5.86 22.74 -5.87
N TYR A 183 5.80 21.42 -5.64
CA TYR A 183 5.25 20.86 -4.42
C TYR A 183 6.31 20.71 -3.33
N ARG A 184 6.06 21.35 -2.18
CA ARG A 184 6.73 21.10 -0.90
C ARG A 184 5.90 20.09 -0.11
N ILE A 185 6.50 18.94 0.19
CA ILE A 185 5.89 17.92 1.05
C ILE A 185 5.59 18.56 2.42
N THR A 186 4.37 18.37 2.93
CA THR A 186 3.96 18.89 4.25
C THR A 186 4.00 17.81 5.32
N SER A 187 3.89 16.54 4.91
CA SER A 187 3.92 15.39 5.83
C SER A 187 4.37 14.14 5.09
N VAL A 188 5.23 13.34 5.72
CA VAL A 188 5.58 12.00 5.27
C VAL A 188 4.90 10.99 6.16
N LEU A 189 4.11 10.09 5.59
CA LEU A 189 3.36 9.07 6.33
C LEU A 189 3.98 7.71 6.06
N TRP A 190 4.70 7.15 7.04
CA TRP A 190 5.35 5.85 6.94
C TRP A 190 4.51 4.76 7.60
N VAL A 191 4.04 3.78 6.82
CA VAL A 191 3.25 2.63 7.29
C VAL A 191 3.89 1.34 6.79
N GLN A 192 4.77 0.77 7.62
CA GLN A 192 5.52 -0.44 7.32
C GLN A 192 6.09 -1.04 8.60
N GLY A 193 6.23 -2.37 8.60
CA GLY A 193 6.93 -3.12 9.64
C GLY A 193 6.51 -4.58 9.70
N GLU A 194 5.36 -4.93 9.11
CA GLU A 194 4.86 -6.30 9.12
C GLU A 194 5.83 -7.26 8.42
N LYS A 195 6.43 -6.85 7.29
CA LYS A 195 7.42 -7.67 6.59
C LYS A 195 8.67 -7.91 7.43
N ASP A 196 9.18 -6.87 8.07
CA ASP A 196 10.38 -6.93 8.93
C ASP A 196 10.19 -7.83 10.14
N LEU A 197 8.99 -7.83 10.73
CA LEU A 197 8.66 -8.74 11.81
C LEU A 197 8.75 -10.20 11.34
N VAL A 198 8.21 -10.49 10.16
CA VAL A 198 8.14 -11.85 9.59
C VAL A 198 9.53 -12.39 9.25
N ILE A 199 10.41 -11.56 8.70
CA ILE A 199 11.77 -11.98 8.33
C ILE A 199 12.77 -11.92 9.50
N GLY A 200 12.34 -11.46 10.68
CA GLY A 200 13.16 -11.44 11.88
C GLY A 200 14.17 -10.30 11.96
N THR A 201 13.87 -9.15 11.35
CA THR A 201 14.71 -7.94 11.46
C THR A 201 14.82 -7.51 12.92
N THR A 202 16.04 -7.20 13.37
CA THR A 202 16.26 -6.72 14.74
C THR A 202 15.78 -5.28 14.91
N ALA A 203 15.56 -4.85 16.16
CA ALA A 203 15.14 -3.49 16.43
C ALA A 203 16.20 -2.46 16.00
N GLU A 204 17.48 -2.83 16.12
CA GLU A 204 18.63 -2.00 15.76
C GLU A 204 18.74 -1.85 14.25
N ALA A 205 18.65 -2.96 13.49
CA ALA A 205 18.70 -2.94 12.03
C ALA A 205 17.52 -2.15 11.44
N TYR A 206 16.32 -2.32 12.01
CA TYR A 206 15.16 -1.55 11.58
C TYR A 206 15.37 -0.04 11.80
N GLN A 207 15.89 0.35 12.96
CA GLN A 207 16.22 1.75 13.27
C GLN A 207 17.25 2.33 12.32
N GLU A 208 18.34 1.60 12.08
CA GLU A 208 19.42 2.02 11.17
C GLU A 208 18.89 2.26 9.74
N HIS A 209 18.16 1.29 9.19
CA HIS A 209 17.61 1.40 7.84
C HIS A 209 16.55 2.49 7.73
N PHE A 210 15.67 2.63 8.73
CA PHE A 210 14.69 3.71 8.76
C PHE A 210 15.38 5.08 8.80
N MET A 211 16.37 5.27 9.66
CA MET A 211 17.12 6.52 9.75
C MET A 211 17.88 6.82 8.45
N SER A 212 18.46 5.81 7.79
CA SER A 212 19.08 5.99 6.46
C SER A 212 18.07 6.50 5.40
N MET A 213 16.83 6.01 5.44
CA MET A 213 15.75 6.53 4.58
C MET A 213 15.38 7.97 4.97
N VAL A 214 15.27 8.29 6.26
CA VAL A 214 15.02 9.67 6.73
C VAL A 214 16.15 10.61 6.30
N ASP A 215 17.41 10.19 6.40
CA ASP A 215 18.56 10.98 5.92
C ASP A 215 18.47 11.24 4.42
N THR A 216 18.02 10.25 3.63
CA THR A 216 17.75 10.45 2.20
C THR A 216 16.68 11.53 1.98
N LEU A 217 15.58 11.50 2.75
CA LEU A 217 14.55 12.55 2.69
C LEU A 217 15.14 13.94 3.00
N ARG A 218 15.96 14.05 4.05
CA ARG A 218 16.57 15.33 4.47
C ARG A 218 17.58 15.86 3.45
N GLN A 219 18.44 14.99 2.92
CA GLN A 219 19.42 15.34 1.87
C GLN A 219 18.74 15.88 0.61
N HIS A 220 17.51 15.45 0.35
CA HIS A 220 16.68 15.93 -0.74
C HIS A 220 15.72 17.06 -0.33
N GLY A 221 15.95 17.73 0.79
CA GLY A 221 15.23 18.96 1.17
C GLY A 221 13.81 18.74 1.72
N VAL A 222 13.46 17.52 2.10
CA VAL A 222 12.19 17.26 2.80
C VAL A 222 12.39 17.56 4.28
N GLU A 223 11.96 18.75 4.71
CA GLU A 223 12.00 19.17 6.13
C GLU A 223 10.74 18.77 6.92
N ALA A 224 9.71 18.30 6.20
CA ALA A 224 8.44 17.90 6.79
C ALA A 224 8.57 16.80 7.85
N PRO A 225 7.65 16.77 8.84
CA PRO A 225 7.61 15.70 9.81
C PRO A 225 7.40 14.34 9.13
N VAL A 226 8.13 13.34 9.63
CA VAL A 226 7.98 11.94 9.26
C VAL A 226 7.19 11.24 10.35
N TYR A 227 5.95 10.88 10.05
CA TYR A 227 5.09 10.15 10.97
C TYR A 227 5.34 8.66 10.81
N ILE A 228 5.91 8.04 11.83
CA ILE A 228 6.15 6.59 11.86
C ILE A 228 4.98 5.88 12.55
N SER A 229 4.24 5.08 11.79
CA SER A 229 3.18 4.23 12.35
C SER A 229 3.74 3.07 13.15
N ILE A 230 2.95 2.59 14.11
CA ILE A 230 3.12 1.26 14.69
C ILE A 230 2.28 0.30 13.84
N ALA A 231 2.98 -0.49 13.03
CA ALA A 231 2.40 -1.38 12.03
C ALA A 231 3.27 -2.63 11.93
N SER A 232 2.96 -3.63 12.73
CA SER A 232 3.64 -4.93 12.74
C SER A 232 2.66 -6.11 12.65
N LYS A 233 1.35 -5.86 12.81
CA LYS A 233 0.31 -6.88 12.75
C LYS A 233 -0.06 -7.24 11.31
N CYS A 234 0.35 -8.43 10.89
CA CYS A 234 -0.21 -9.17 9.75
C CYS A 234 -0.42 -10.61 10.22
N LEU A 235 -1.66 -11.09 10.18
CA LEU A 235 -2.01 -12.43 10.63
C LEU A 235 -2.23 -13.37 9.45
N GLU A 236 -2.29 -14.65 9.78
CA GLU A 236 -2.38 -15.80 8.88
C GLU A 236 -1.11 -16.05 8.03
N PRO A 237 -0.49 -17.25 8.14
CA PRO A 237 0.68 -17.60 7.34
C PRO A 237 0.48 -17.47 5.83
N SER A 238 -0.76 -17.60 5.34
CA SER A 238 -1.08 -17.38 3.91
C SER A 238 -0.84 -15.96 3.44
N ASN A 239 -0.87 -14.98 4.35
CA ASN A 239 -0.53 -13.58 4.06
C ASN A 239 0.95 -13.27 4.34
N GLY A 240 1.73 -14.29 4.68
CA GLY A 240 3.09 -14.15 5.18
C GLY A 240 3.15 -13.73 6.65
N GLY A 241 2.04 -13.73 7.38
CA GLY A 241 1.96 -13.31 8.78
C GLY A 241 2.15 -14.44 9.80
N PHE A 242 1.93 -14.13 11.07
CA PHE A 242 1.89 -15.11 12.17
C PHE A 242 0.44 -15.54 12.46
N LYS A 243 0.25 -16.70 13.10
CA LYS A 243 -1.08 -17.12 13.55
C LYS A 243 -1.66 -16.18 14.63
N GLU A 244 -0.78 -15.63 15.45
CA GLU A 244 -1.15 -14.73 16.54
C GLU A 244 -0.27 -13.48 16.48
N HIS A 245 -0.82 -12.35 16.90
CA HIS A 245 -0.06 -11.12 16.98
C HIS A 245 0.93 -11.16 18.16
N ILE A 246 2.09 -10.54 17.98
CA ILE A 246 3.13 -10.39 19.01
C ILE A 246 3.21 -8.90 19.36
N PRO A 247 2.55 -8.40 20.41
CA PRO A 247 2.42 -6.96 20.66
C PRO A 247 3.75 -6.23 20.96
N ASP A 248 4.63 -6.84 21.76
CA ASP A 248 5.93 -6.26 22.13
C ASP A 248 7.07 -6.93 21.36
N ASN A 249 7.05 -6.78 20.03
CA ASN A 249 8.08 -7.32 19.16
C ASN A 249 9.21 -6.31 18.88
N ALA A 250 10.28 -6.77 18.21
CA ALA A 250 11.43 -5.92 17.89
C ALA A 250 11.06 -4.68 17.05
N ILE A 251 10.12 -4.83 16.12
CA ILE A 251 9.71 -3.75 15.20
C ILE A 251 8.86 -2.71 15.93
N VAL A 252 7.92 -3.14 16.78
CA VAL A 252 7.14 -2.22 17.62
C VAL A 252 8.04 -1.41 18.54
N ARG A 253 9.03 -2.06 19.19
CA ARG A 253 10.02 -1.37 20.03
C ARG A 253 10.84 -0.35 19.24
N ALA A 254 11.27 -0.69 18.04
CA ALA A 254 11.97 0.23 17.14
C ALA A 254 11.10 1.42 16.73
N GLN A 255 9.85 1.19 16.29
CA GLN A 255 8.91 2.24 15.88
C GLN A 255 8.62 3.21 17.04
N LEU A 256 8.42 2.69 18.26
CA LEU A 256 8.22 3.48 19.48
C LEU A 256 9.45 4.27 19.91
N ALA A 257 10.66 3.73 19.71
CA ALA A 257 11.90 4.44 20.02
C ALA A 257 12.14 5.59 19.02
N LEU A 258 11.94 5.32 17.73
CA LEU A 258 12.12 6.30 16.65
C LEU A 258 11.16 7.48 16.79
N SER A 259 9.90 7.25 17.15
CA SER A 259 8.92 8.34 17.36
C SER A 259 9.31 9.31 18.48
N LYS A 260 10.22 8.91 19.37
CA LYS A 260 10.73 9.71 20.50
C LYS A 260 12.17 10.21 20.28
N SER A 261 12.79 9.89 19.14
CA SER A 261 14.22 10.12 18.89
C SER A 261 14.60 11.55 18.47
N GLY A 262 13.61 12.40 18.13
CA GLY A 262 13.86 13.71 17.53
C GLY A 262 13.91 13.65 15.99
N HIS A 263 14.77 14.46 15.35
CA HIS A 263 15.01 14.44 13.88
C HIS A 263 13.78 14.75 12.99
N GLY A 264 12.76 15.40 13.55
CA GLY A 264 11.49 15.65 12.86
C GLY A 264 10.68 14.36 12.64
N ILE A 265 10.95 13.31 13.41
CA ILE A 265 10.14 12.10 13.45
C ILE A 265 9.04 12.29 14.50
N ARG A 266 7.81 11.91 14.17
CA ARG A 266 6.63 12.04 15.03
C ARG A 266 5.88 10.71 15.10
N GLU A 267 5.10 10.55 16.15
CA GLU A 267 4.21 9.41 16.31
C GLU A 267 3.15 9.40 15.20
N GLY A 268 3.11 8.30 14.43
CA GLY A 268 2.06 8.01 13.46
C GLY A 268 0.94 7.17 14.08
N VAL A 269 0.01 6.70 13.23
CA VAL A 269 -1.10 5.86 13.71
C VAL A 269 -0.57 4.51 14.22
N ASN A 270 -0.98 4.10 15.41
CA ASN A 270 -0.77 2.76 15.94
C ASN A 270 -1.88 1.82 15.45
N SER A 271 -1.69 1.21 14.27
CA SER A 271 -2.66 0.29 13.68
C SER A 271 -2.72 -1.06 14.39
N ASP A 272 -1.68 -1.44 15.13
CA ASP A 272 -1.64 -2.69 15.88
C ASP A 272 -2.60 -2.64 17.09
N ALA A 273 -2.68 -1.49 17.74
CA ALA A 273 -3.60 -1.25 18.85
C ALA A 273 -4.98 -0.76 18.41
N LEU A 274 -5.06 0.04 17.34
CA LEU A 274 -6.30 0.64 16.87
C LEU A 274 -7.24 -0.38 16.21
N LEU A 275 -6.70 -1.37 15.50
CA LEU A 275 -7.47 -2.29 14.67
C LEU A 275 -7.50 -3.69 15.25
N ASP A 276 -8.68 -4.28 15.20
CA ASP A 276 -8.94 -5.69 15.48
C ASP A 276 -9.06 -6.53 14.20
N GLY A 277 -9.57 -7.76 14.32
CA GLY A 277 -9.75 -8.68 13.19
C GLY A 277 -10.85 -8.24 12.23
N GLU A 278 -11.95 -7.68 12.72
CA GLU A 278 -13.06 -7.22 11.87
C GLU A 278 -12.67 -6.01 11.02
N ASP A 279 -11.69 -5.23 11.50
CA ASP A 279 -11.08 -4.13 10.76
C ASP A 279 -10.12 -4.58 9.65
N ARG A 280 -9.87 -5.88 9.48
CA ARG A 280 -9.00 -6.46 8.44
C ARG A 280 -9.76 -7.49 7.61
N TYR A 281 -9.70 -7.39 6.28
CA TYR A 281 -10.55 -8.25 5.42
C TYR A 281 -9.98 -9.65 5.18
N ASP A 282 -8.68 -9.84 5.44
CA ASP A 282 -7.97 -11.10 5.29
C ASP A 282 -7.04 -11.37 6.50
N ASP A 283 -7.35 -10.79 7.66
CA ASP A 283 -6.53 -10.85 8.88
C ASP A 283 -5.17 -10.12 8.79
N CYS A 284 -4.83 -9.52 7.65
CA CYS A 284 -3.60 -8.74 7.47
C CYS A 284 -3.85 -7.31 6.96
N HIS A 285 -4.67 -7.15 5.92
CA HIS A 285 -4.86 -5.89 5.23
C HIS A 285 -6.12 -5.17 5.69
N ILE A 286 -6.02 -3.84 5.76
CA ILE A 286 -7.08 -2.96 6.27
C ILE A 286 -8.37 -3.11 5.44
N GLY A 287 -9.48 -3.43 6.12
CA GLY A 287 -10.84 -3.50 5.59
C GLY A 287 -11.55 -2.13 5.57
N GLY A 288 -12.86 -2.13 5.29
CA GLY A 288 -13.65 -0.89 5.19
C GLY A 288 -13.77 -0.12 6.50
N THR A 289 -14.11 -0.81 7.60
CA THR A 289 -14.20 -0.21 8.94
C THR A 289 -12.82 0.25 9.43
N GLY A 290 -11.79 -0.57 9.21
CA GLY A 290 -10.41 -0.22 9.54
C GLY A 290 -9.93 1.02 8.77
N ALA A 291 -10.32 1.17 7.51
CA ALA A 291 -10.00 2.35 6.71
C ALA A 291 -10.62 3.63 7.29
N GLU A 292 -11.86 3.58 7.79
CA GLU A 292 -12.49 4.71 8.50
C GLU A 292 -11.76 5.04 9.81
N ASN A 293 -11.40 4.02 10.59
CA ASN A 293 -10.71 4.17 11.86
C ASN A 293 -9.31 4.79 11.67
N VAL A 294 -8.50 4.22 10.77
CA VAL A 294 -7.15 4.71 10.47
C VAL A 294 -7.19 6.09 9.83
N SER A 295 -8.12 6.36 8.91
CA SER A 295 -8.26 7.68 8.29
C SER A 295 -8.57 8.76 9.33
N ARG A 296 -9.46 8.48 10.27
CA ARG A 296 -9.80 9.40 11.37
C ARG A 296 -8.64 9.58 12.35
N ALA A 297 -7.88 8.52 12.64
CA ALA A 297 -6.69 8.62 13.48
C ALA A 297 -5.62 9.52 12.84
N TRP A 298 -5.36 9.35 11.53
CA TRP A 298 -4.46 10.25 10.78
C TRP A 298 -4.95 11.70 10.77
N LEU A 299 -6.25 11.93 10.54
CA LEU A 299 -6.83 13.27 10.58
C LEU A 299 -6.51 13.97 11.92
N ASN A 300 -6.65 13.26 13.03
CA ASN A 300 -6.42 13.81 14.36
C ASN A 300 -4.94 14.15 14.61
N LEU A 301 -4.01 13.31 14.14
CA LEU A 301 -2.57 13.58 14.24
C LEU A 301 -2.18 14.83 13.43
N LEU A 302 -2.63 14.91 12.18
CA LEU A 302 -2.33 16.03 11.30
C LEU A 302 -2.99 17.35 11.77
N ARG A 303 -4.09 17.26 12.53
CA ARG A 303 -4.71 18.41 13.23
C ARG A 303 -3.86 18.98 14.34
N GLY A 304 -3.33 18.11 15.20
CA GLY A 304 -2.63 18.50 16.42
C GLY A 304 -1.42 19.38 16.13
N ASP A 305 -0.71 19.07 15.05
CA ASP A 305 0.56 19.70 14.72
C ASP A 305 0.43 21.11 14.14
N ARG A 306 -0.62 21.38 13.36
CA ARG A 306 -0.88 22.76 12.88
C ARG A 306 -1.12 23.74 14.03
N ARG A 307 -1.75 23.30 15.13
CA ARG A 307 -1.93 24.16 16.31
C ARG A 307 -0.60 24.49 16.99
N LEU A 308 0.32 23.52 17.06
CA LEU A 308 1.63 23.71 17.68
C LEU A 308 2.54 24.63 16.86
N GLU A 309 2.41 24.62 15.53
CA GLU A 309 3.12 25.55 14.64
C GLU A 309 2.57 26.98 14.72
N THR A 310 1.26 27.17 14.91
CA THR A 310 0.66 28.51 15.08
C THR A 310 0.90 29.16 16.45
N LEU A 311 1.41 28.40 17.42
CA LEU A 311 1.69 28.87 18.79
C LEU A 311 3.19 29.20 19.02
N ARG A 312 4.02 29.05 18.00
CA ARG A 312 5.45 29.43 17.99
C ARG A 312 5.65 30.65 17.11
#